data_AF-A0A3R6XRZ3-F1
#
_entry.id   AF-A0A3R6XRZ3-F1
#
_cell.length_a   1.000
_cell.length_b   1.000
_cell.length_c   1.000
_cell.angle_alpha   90.00
_cell.angle_beta   90.00
_cell.angle_gamma   90.00
#
_symmetry.space_group_name_H-M   'P 1'
#
loop_
_entity.id
_entity.type
_entity.pdbx_description
1 polymer ?
#
loop_
_entity_poly.entity_id
_entity_poly.type
_entity_poly.pdbx_seq_one_letter_code
_entity_poly.pdbx_strand_id
1 'polypeptide(L)'
;MTLVEYQLYMEAYQIKQVKLQEQLAMQAWLNQAVQATSGSKKNPKPKYKKFTQFFNSEEEIKKVRDAYEGTNSSHKTKHLTRNQIISKRYEEYQKIKKRKEEENARNI
;
A
#
# COMPACT_ATOMS: atom_id res chain seq x y z
N MET A 1 13.10 -20.07 3.66
CA MET A 1 11.94 -19.15 3.63
C MET A 1 10.70 -19.98 3.46
N THR A 2 9.65 -19.73 4.25
CA THR A 2 8.33 -20.35 4.02
C THR A 2 7.55 -19.59 2.93
N LEU A 3 6.56 -20.24 2.32
CA LEU A 3 5.69 -19.58 1.31
C LEU A 3 5.00 -18.33 1.89
N VAL A 4 4.59 -18.40 3.16
CA VAL A 4 3.96 -17.28 3.87
C VAL A 4 4.93 -16.11 4.05
N GLU A 5 6.18 -16.39 4.43
CA GLU A 5 7.22 -15.35 4.50
C GLU A 5 7.47 -14.71 3.15
N TYR A 6 7.57 -15.52 2.09
CA TYR A 6 7.75 -15.02 0.74
C TYR A 6 6.62 -14.06 0.34
N GLN A 7 5.36 -14.45 0.56
CA GLN A 7 4.20 -13.62 0.27
C GLN A 7 4.22 -12.31 1.07
N LEU A 8 4.58 -12.35 2.34
CA LEU A 8 4.71 -11.15 3.18
C LEU A 8 5.80 -10.20 2.68
N TYR A 9 6.96 -10.74 2.27
CA TYR A 9 8.03 -9.94 1.68
C TYR A 9 7.61 -9.32 0.34
N MET A 10 6.86 -10.06 -0.49
CA MET A 10 6.33 -9.57 -1.76
C MET A 10 5.28 -8.46 -1.55
N GLU A 11 4.39 -8.60 -0.57
CA GLU A 11 3.45 -7.53 -0.17
C GLU A 11 4.22 -6.27 0.24
N ALA A 12 5.19 -6.40 1.15
CA ALA A 12 5.98 -5.28 1.63
C ALA A 12 6.78 -4.60 0.50
N TYR A 13 7.33 -5.39 -0.42
CA TYR A 13 8.02 -4.90 -1.59
C TYR A 13 7.09 -4.10 -2.52
N GLN A 14 5.88 -4.61 -2.79
CA GLN A 14 4.91 -3.90 -3.62
C GLN A 14 4.45 -2.59 -2.96
N ILE A 15 4.23 -2.58 -1.64
CA ILE A 15 3.92 -1.34 -0.91
C ILE A 15 5.06 -0.32 -1.04
N LYS A 16 6.32 -0.78 -0.95
CA LYS A 16 7.49 0.08 -1.18
C LYS A 16 7.50 0.65 -2.61
N GLN A 17 7.12 -0.13 -3.61
CA GLN A 17 7.00 0.34 -4.99
C GLN A 17 5.90 1.40 -5.14
N VAL A 18 4.75 1.24 -4.49
CA VAL A 18 3.70 2.28 -4.48
C VAL A 18 4.21 3.58 -3.86
N LYS A 19 5.06 3.51 -2.83
CA LYS A 19 5.70 4.71 -2.26
C LYS A 19 6.69 5.38 -3.22
N LEU A 20 7.44 4.60 -3.99
CA LEU A 20 8.28 5.15 -5.05
C LEU A 20 7.43 5.83 -6.14
N GLN A 21 6.33 5.20 -6.55
CA GLN A 21 5.38 5.79 -7.50
C GLN A 21 4.76 7.07 -6.95
N GLU A 22 4.43 7.15 -5.67
CA GLU A 22 3.96 8.38 -5.02
C GLU A 22 4.97 9.52 -5.13
N GLN A 23 6.26 9.23 -4.93
CA GLN A 23 7.34 10.22 -5.08
C GLN A 23 7.49 10.68 -6.53
N LEU A 24 7.48 9.75 -7.49
CA LEU A 24 7.54 10.06 -8.92
C LEU A 24 6.32 10.86 -9.37
N ALA A 25 5.13 10.48 -8.88
CA ALA A 25 3.90 11.19 -9.12
C ALA A 25 3.96 12.60 -8.52
N MET A 26 4.51 12.77 -7.32
CA MET A 26 4.71 14.10 -6.72
C MET A 26 5.65 14.96 -7.57
N GLN A 27 6.75 14.38 -8.06
CA GLN A 27 7.66 15.10 -8.95
C GLN A 27 6.95 15.52 -10.25
N ALA A 28 6.21 14.60 -10.88
CA ALA A 28 5.42 14.89 -12.08
C ALA A 28 4.34 15.94 -11.81
N TRP A 29 3.69 15.89 -10.65
CA TRP A 29 2.69 16.85 -10.19
C TRP A 29 3.27 18.25 -10.04
N LEU A 30 4.44 18.37 -9.43
CA LEU A 30 5.13 19.64 -9.29
C LEU A 30 5.59 20.19 -10.64
N ASN A 31 6.13 19.32 -11.51
CA ASN A 31 6.48 19.69 -12.88
C ASN A 31 5.25 20.15 -13.68
N GLN A 32 4.12 19.45 -13.52
CA GLN A 32 2.86 19.83 -14.13
C GLN A 32 2.38 21.17 -13.56
N ALA A 33 2.46 21.42 -12.25
CA ALA A 33 2.09 22.70 -11.64
C ALA A 33 2.94 23.86 -12.18
N VAL A 34 4.22 23.63 -12.47
CA VAL A 34 5.11 24.60 -13.12
C VAL A 34 4.71 24.85 -14.59
N GLN A 35 4.20 23.84 -15.29
CA GLN A 35 3.77 23.96 -16.70
C GLN A 35 2.29 24.31 -16.89
N ALA A 36 1.45 24.13 -15.87
CA ALA A 36 0.00 24.31 -15.90
C ALA A 36 -0.37 25.79 -15.80
N THR A 37 0.08 26.58 -16.76
CA THR A 37 -0.64 27.76 -17.22
C THR A 37 -1.57 27.40 -18.38
N SER A 38 -2.32 26.29 -18.29
CA SER A 38 -3.33 25.96 -19.29
C SER A 38 -4.65 26.66 -18.99
N GLY A 39 -4.89 27.73 -19.74
CA GLY A 39 -6.17 28.44 -19.91
C GLY A 39 -5.97 29.52 -20.96
N SER A 40 -6.95 30.42 -21.13
CA SER A 40 -6.68 31.66 -21.85
C SER A 40 -5.47 32.35 -21.22
N LYS A 41 -4.67 33.09 -21.99
CA LYS A 41 -3.55 33.93 -21.50
C LYS A 41 -3.91 34.76 -20.24
N LYS A 42 -5.22 34.99 -20.00
CA LYS A 42 -5.79 35.68 -18.85
C LYS A 42 -6.23 34.84 -17.63
N ASN A 43 -6.52 33.52 -17.74
CA ASN A 43 -7.05 32.71 -16.63
C ASN A 43 -6.73 31.20 -16.79
N PRO A 44 -5.51 30.74 -16.45
CA PRO A 44 -5.18 29.33 -16.42
C PRO A 44 -5.92 28.57 -15.31
N LYS A 45 -6.39 27.35 -15.59
CA LYS A 45 -7.04 26.45 -14.61
C LYS A 45 -6.36 25.08 -14.63
N PRO A 46 -5.82 24.61 -13.49
CA PRO A 46 -5.17 23.30 -13.44
C PRO A 46 -6.21 22.18 -13.59
N LYS A 47 -5.87 21.13 -14.37
CA LYS A 47 -6.74 19.97 -14.66
C LYS A 47 -7.13 19.20 -13.40
N TYR A 48 -6.17 19.04 -12.49
CA TYR A 48 -6.41 18.47 -11.17
C TYR A 48 -6.27 19.60 -10.14
N LYS A 49 -7.10 19.59 -9.11
CA LYS A 49 -7.06 20.61 -8.05
C LYS A 49 -6.24 20.15 -6.83
N LYS A 50 -6.11 18.84 -6.66
CA LYS A 50 -5.43 18.19 -5.55
C LYS A 50 -4.56 17.06 -6.07
N PHE A 51 -3.44 16.81 -5.42
CA PHE A 51 -2.56 15.69 -5.74
C PHE A 51 -3.29 14.34 -5.66
N THR A 52 -4.21 14.17 -4.71
CA THR A 52 -5.00 12.93 -4.56
C THR A 52 -5.87 12.59 -5.77
N GLN A 53 -6.20 13.57 -6.63
CA GLN A 53 -6.90 13.34 -7.89
C GLN A 53 -5.95 12.87 -9.01
N PHE A 54 -4.65 13.13 -8.85
CA PHE A 54 -3.60 12.70 -9.77
C PHE A 54 -3.05 11.32 -9.36
N PHE A 55 -2.79 11.12 -8.06
CA PHE A 55 -2.31 9.86 -7.50
C PHE A 55 -2.82 9.67 -6.06
N ASN A 56 -3.47 8.54 -5.79
CA ASN A 56 -3.96 8.18 -4.46
C ASN A 56 -3.19 6.95 -3.93
N SER A 57 -2.14 7.21 -3.13
CA SER A 57 -1.29 6.14 -2.58
C SER A 57 -2.05 5.21 -1.62
N GLU A 58 -3.09 5.70 -0.93
CA GLU A 58 -3.89 4.89 -0.02
C GLU A 58 -4.71 3.85 -0.78
N GLU A 59 -5.32 4.25 -1.89
CA GLU A 59 -6.06 3.33 -2.77
C GLU A 59 -5.15 2.30 -3.41
N GLU A 60 -3.96 2.69 -3.87
CA GLU A 60 -2.99 1.75 -4.46
C GLU A 60 -2.45 0.75 -3.42
N ILE A 61 -2.11 1.21 -2.20
CA ILE A 61 -1.72 0.31 -1.11
C ILE A 61 -2.87 -0.63 -0.74
N LYS A 62 -4.11 -0.14 -0.76
CA LYS A 62 -5.29 -0.98 -0.50
C LYS A 62 -5.41 -2.08 -1.56
N LYS A 63 -5.26 -1.76 -2.85
CA LYS A 63 -5.28 -2.76 -3.92
C LYS A 63 -4.20 -3.82 -3.75
N VAL A 64 -2.98 -3.42 -3.36
CA VAL A 64 -1.90 -4.35 -3.05
C VAL A 64 -2.33 -5.28 -1.92
N ARG A 65 -2.81 -4.74 -0.79
CA ARG A 65 -3.26 -5.57 0.35
C ARG A 65 -4.40 -6.51 -0.01
N ASP A 66 -5.42 -6.01 -0.70
CA ASP A 66 -6.57 -6.81 -1.13
C ASP A 66 -6.14 -8.03 -1.97
N ALA A 67 -5.09 -7.89 -2.79
CA ALA A 67 -4.55 -8.99 -3.61
C ALA A 67 -3.89 -10.11 -2.80
N TYR A 68 -3.29 -9.79 -1.65
CA TYR A 68 -2.67 -10.80 -0.75
C TYR A 68 -3.65 -11.34 0.29
N GLU A 69 -4.60 -10.51 0.75
CA GLU A 69 -5.61 -10.89 1.74
C GLU A 69 -6.76 -11.70 1.12
N GLY A 70 -6.83 -11.82 -0.22
CA GLY A 70 -7.81 -12.64 -0.93
C GLY A 70 -9.25 -12.11 -0.86
N THR A 71 -9.44 -10.93 -0.26
CA THR A 71 -10.74 -10.27 -0.22
C THR A 71 -10.97 -9.55 -1.53
N ASN A 72 -11.70 -10.18 -2.46
CA ASN A 72 -12.29 -9.50 -3.62
C ASN A 72 -13.30 -8.44 -3.13
N SER A 73 -12.84 -7.29 -2.67
CA SER A 73 -13.70 -6.24 -2.13
C SER A 73 -14.20 -5.33 -3.25
N SER A 74 -15.03 -5.89 -4.13
CA SER A 74 -16.02 -5.11 -4.90
C SER A 74 -17.21 -4.68 -4.02
N HIS A 75 -17.24 -5.02 -2.72
CA HIS A 75 -18.31 -4.64 -1.81
C HIS A 75 -17.79 -3.83 -0.62
N LYS A 76 -18.56 -2.81 -0.21
CA LYS A 76 -18.28 -1.95 0.94
C LYS A 76 -18.10 -2.82 2.20
N THR A 77 -16.88 -3.02 2.66
CA THR A 77 -16.53 -3.84 3.82
C THR A 77 -16.53 -2.99 5.10
N LYS A 78 -17.05 -3.56 6.20
CA LYS A 78 -17.00 -2.94 7.54
C LYS A 78 -15.55 -2.62 7.88
N HIS A 79 -15.27 -1.35 8.14
CA HIS A 79 -13.93 -0.87 8.47
C HIS A 79 -13.52 -1.43 9.83
N LEU A 80 -12.72 -2.51 9.85
CA LEU A 80 -12.01 -2.90 11.08
C LEU A 80 -11.09 -1.75 11.47
N THR A 81 -11.08 -1.39 12.75
CA THR A 81 -10.19 -0.32 13.22
C THR A 81 -8.74 -0.78 13.08
N ARG A 82 -7.84 0.16 12.75
CA ARG A 82 -6.42 -0.10 12.51
C ARG A 82 -5.77 -0.95 13.63
N ASN A 83 -6.20 -0.76 14.86
CA ASN A 83 -5.73 -1.53 16.02
C ASN A 83 -6.09 -3.02 15.92
N GLN A 84 -7.29 -3.36 15.45
CA GLN A 84 -7.74 -4.75 15.30
C GLN A 84 -6.94 -5.49 14.23
N ILE A 85 -6.55 -4.79 13.16
CA ILE A 85 -5.70 -5.35 12.10
C ILE A 85 -4.29 -5.61 12.62
N ILE A 86 -3.71 -4.65 13.36
CA ILE A 86 -2.36 -4.79 13.95
C ILE A 86 -2.32 -5.91 14.98
N SER A 87 -3.31 -6.00 15.87
CA SER A 87 -3.40 -7.09 16.87
C SER A 87 -3.44 -8.46 16.21
N LYS A 88 -4.29 -8.66 15.18
CA LYS A 88 -4.35 -9.93 14.45
C LYS A 88 -3.01 -10.30 13.79
N ARG A 89 -2.37 -9.33 13.14
CA ARG A 89 -1.06 -9.55 12.49
C ARG A 89 0.04 -9.89 13.51
N TYR A 90 0.01 -9.26 14.68
CA TYR A 90 0.96 -9.55 15.75
C TYR A 90 0.78 -10.97 16.30
N GLU A 91 -0.46 -11.39 16.53
CA GLU A 91 -0.78 -12.75 16.99
C GLU A 91 -0.32 -13.81 15.98
N GLU A 92 -0.54 -13.59 14.69
CA GLU A 92 -0.06 -14.48 13.63
C GLU A 92 1.47 -14.57 13.60
N TYR A 93 2.16 -13.43 13.72
CA TYR A 93 3.62 -13.41 13.79
C TYR A 93 4.15 -14.20 14.99
N GLN A 94 3.57 -14.03 16.18
CA GLN A 94 3.98 -14.79 17.36
C GLN A 94 3.79 -16.29 17.17
N LYS A 95 2.67 -16.71 16.55
CA LYS A 95 2.42 -18.13 16.23
C LYS A 95 3.42 -18.69 15.23
N ILE A 96 3.84 -17.90 14.24
CA ILE A 96 4.87 -18.30 13.27
C ILE A 96 6.23 -18.41 13.96
N LYS A 97 6.60 -17.43 14.78
CA LYS A 97 7.86 -17.42 15.53
C LYS A 97 7.97 -18.66 16.43
N LYS A 98 6.92 -18.93 17.21
CA LYS A 98 6.90 -20.08 18.13
C LYS A 98 7.01 -21.42 17.40
N ARG A 99 6.31 -21.60 16.26
CA ARG A 99 6.44 -22.80 15.42
C ARG A 99 7.88 -23.01 14.91
N LYS A 100 8.56 -21.94 14.49
CA LYS A 100 9.96 -22.03 14.06
C LYS A 100 10.90 -22.45 15.19
N GLU A 101 10.65 -21.95 16.38
CA GLU A 101 11.42 -22.29 17.58
C GLU A 101 11.24 -23.78 17.93
N GLU A 102 10.00 -24.29 17.84
CA GLU A 102 9.67 -25.70 18.05
C GLU A 102 10.23 -26.62 16.95
N GLU A 103 10.21 -26.21 15.67
CA GLU A 103 10.86 -26.97 14.59
C GLU A 103 12.38 -27.04 14.75
N ASN A 104 13.01 -25.96 15.22
CA ASN A 104 14.45 -25.93 15.44
C ASN A 104 14.87 -26.82 16.63
N ALA A 105 14.04 -26.89 17.67
CA ALA A 105 14.27 -27.75 18.84
C ALA A 105 14.03 -29.25 18.57
N ARG A 106 13.28 -29.61 17.52
CA ARG A 106 13.03 -31.00 17.12
C ARG A 106 14.09 -31.59 16.18
N ASN A 107 14.97 -30.75 15.63
CA ASN A 107 16.05 -31.14 14.72
C ASN A 107 17.44 -31.24 15.41
N ILE A 108 17.45 -31.29 16.75
CA ILE A 108 18.63 -31.54 17.63
C ILE A 108 18.37 -32.83 18.39
#